data_AF-A0A099T5K0-F1
#
_entry.id   AF-A0A099T5K0-F1
#
_cell.length_a   1.000
_cell.length_b   1.000
_cell.length_c   1.000
_cell.angle_alpha   90.00
_cell.angle_beta   90.00
_cell.angle_gamma   90.00
#
_symmetry.space_group_name_H-M   'P 1'
#
loop_
_entity.id
_entity.type
_entity.pdbx_description
1 polymer ?
#
loop_
_entity_poly.entity_id
_entity_poly.type
_entity_poly.pdbx_seq_one_letter_code
_entity_poly.pdbx_strand_id
1 'polypeptide(L)' 'MDTTNIRLPIRNLPEQFDRSRICLVLDEIDRALMDDGGVYGRTFADSFTITVEVPTHQLMDTANCLKGLGLI' A
#
# COMPACT_ATOMS: atom_id res chain seq x y z
N MET A 1 -8.93 13.19 -13.47
CA MET A 1 -7.80 12.31 -13.10
C MET A 1 -8.40 11.22 -12.25
N ASP A 2 -8.48 10.01 -12.79
CA ASP A 2 -9.04 8.86 -12.12
C ASP A 2 -7.98 8.26 -11.20
N THR A 3 -8.33 8.14 -9.92
CA THR A 3 -7.53 7.49 -8.90
C THR A 3 -8.31 6.29 -8.37
N THR A 4 -7.62 5.19 -8.18
CA THR A 4 -8.17 3.97 -7.62
C THR A 4 -7.66 3.80 -6.20
N ASN A 5 -8.55 3.38 -5.31
CA ASN A 5 -8.25 3.13 -3.92
C ASN A 5 -8.18 1.62 -3.66
N ILE A 6 -7.03 1.14 -3.22
CA ILE A 6 -6.85 -0.24 -2.78
C ILE A 6 -7.01 -0.27 -1.27
N ARG A 7 -7.89 -1.14 -0.76
CA ARG A 7 -8.14 -1.29 0.68
C ARG A 7 -7.59 -2.62 1.17
N LEU A 8 -6.56 -2.53 2.01
CA LEU A 8 -5.85 -3.64 2.60
C LEU A 8 -6.24 -3.76 4.07
N PRO A 9 -6.90 -4.84 4.49
CA PRO A 9 -7.26 -5.01 5.88
C PRO A 9 -6.00 -5.33 6.71
N ILE A 10 -5.75 -4.57 7.77
CA ILE A 10 -4.56 -4.70 8.64
C ILE A 10 -4.43 -6.13 9.20
N ARG A 11 -5.56 -6.82 9.39
CA ARG A 11 -5.60 -8.23 9.83
C ARG A 11 -4.94 -9.22 8.86
N ASN A 12 -4.85 -8.90 7.56
CA ASN A 12 -4.21 -9.73 6.54
C ASN A 12 -2.77 -9.28 6.25
N LEU A 13 -2.24 -8.29 6.99
CA LEU A 13 -0.83 -7.96 6.86
C LEU A 13 0.02 -9.17 7.25
N PRO A 14 1.03 -9.54 6.45
CA PRO A 14 1.94 -10.61 6.80
C PRO A 14 2.67 -10.31 8.11
N GLU A 15 3.15 -11.35 8.79
CA GLU A 15 3.77 -11.25 10.13
C GLU A 15 5.00 -10.33 10.16
N GLN A 16 5.64 -10.09 9.01
CA GLN A 16 6.73 -9.13 8.85
C GLN A 16 6.30 -7.68 9.10
N PHE A 17 5.02 -7.35 8.89
CA PHE A 17 4.51 -6.00 9.12
C PHE A 17 3.94 -5.90 10.54
N ASP A 18 4.55 -5.00 11.30
CA ASP A 18 4.10 -4.66 12.64
C ASP A 18 2.78 -3.89 12.58
N ARG A 19 1.67 -4.61 12.81
CA ARG A 19 0.32 -4.03 12.90
C ARG A 19 0.20 -3.00 14.02
N SER A 20 1.08 -3.05 15.01
CA SER A 20 1.16 -2.04 16.07
C SER A 20 1.83 -0.75 15.58
N ARG A 21 2.65 -0.82 14.54
CA ARG A 21 3.42 0.30 13.98
C ARG A 21 3.00 0.59 12.54
N ILE A 22 1.70 0.80 12.35
CA ILE A 22 1.10 1.13 11.05
C ILE A 22 1.78 2.30 10.34
N CYS A 23 2.25 3.31 11.08
CA CYS A 23 2.97 4.42 10.47
C CYS A 23 4.24 3.97 9.72
N LEU A 24 4.94 2.94 10.22
CA LEU A 24 6.09 2.35 9.51
C LEU A 24 5.66 1.49 8.34
N VAL A 25 4.54 0.76 8.47
CA VAL A 25 3.98 -0.03 7.35
C VAL A 25 3.62 0.89 6.18
N LEU A 26 3.02 2.05 6.47
CA LEU A 26 2.72 3.07 5.46
C LEU A 26 4.00 3.61 4.81
N ASP A 27 5.02 3.95 5.61
CA ASP A 27 6.31 4.44 5.09
C ASP A 27 7.00 3.41 4.19
N GLU A 28 7.00 2.13 4.58
CA GLU A 28 7.52 1.02 3.78
C GLU A 28 6.75 0.85 2.47
N ILE A 29 5.41 0.90 2.51
CA ILE A 29 4.59 0.81 1.30
C ILE A 29 4.85 2.02 0.39
N ASP A 30 4.87 3.23 0.94
CA ASP A 30 5.13 4.46 0.16
C ASP A 30 6.50 4.41 -0.51
N ARG A 31 7.51 3.96 0.24
CA ARG A 31 8.88 3.78 -0.26
C ARG A 31 8.95 2.70 -1.32
N ALA A 32 8.30 1.56 -1.15
CA ALA A 32 8.23 0.50 -2.15
C ALA A 32 7.50 0.98 -3.42
N LEU A 33 6.42 1.75 -3.27
CA LEU A 33 5.69 2.32 -4.41
C LEU A 33 6.51 3.35 -5.18
N MET A 34 7.29 4.19 -4.49
CA MET A 34 8.19 5.15 -5.15
C MET A 34 9.40 4.47 -5.79
N ASP A 35 10.03 3.51 -5.13
CA ASP A 35 11.29 2.88 -5.57
C ASP A 35 11.06 1.83 -6.68
N ASP A 36 10.06 0.97 -6.50
CA ASP A 36 9.80 -0.17 -7.39
C ASP A 36 8.80 0.18 -8.51
N GLY A 37 7.83 1.05 -8.23
CA GLY A 37 6.76 1.42 -9.16
C GLY A 37 6.83 2.84 -9.72
N GLY A 38 7.65 3.74 -9.15
CA GLY A 38 7.60 5.18 -9.48
C GLY A 38 6.22 5.81 -9.24
N VAL A 39 5.40 5.19 -8.39
CA VAL A 39 3.99 5.54 -8.20
C VAL A 39 3.89 6.65 -7.17
N TYR A 40 3.44 7.82 -7.61
CA TYR A 40 3.01 8.90 -6.71
C TYR A 40 1.60 8.61 -6.19
N GLY A 41 1.53 7.71 -5.21
CA GLY A 41 0.32 7.39 -4.47
C GLY A 41 0.24 8.14 -3.14
N ARG A 42 -0.94 8.14 -2.51
CA ARG A 42 -1.09 8.45 -1.09
C ARG A 42 -1.47 7.19 -0.36
N THR A 43 -0.70 6.85 0.65
CA THR A 43 -1.02 5.75 1.56
C THR A 43 -1.51 6.33 2.88
N PHE A 44 -2.62 5.82 3.40
CA PHE A 44 -3.12 6.19 4.72
C PHE A 44 -3.76 4.99 5.38
N ALA A 45 -3.73 4.94 6.70
CA ALA A 45 -4.27 3.84 7.45
C ALA A 45 -5.27 4.31 8.48
N ASP A 46 -6.34 3.54 8.58
CA ASP A 46 -7.36 3.60 9.60
C ASP A 46 -7.12 2.49 10.63
N SER A 47 -7.83 2.51 11.77
CA SER A 47 -7.60 1.56 12.88
C SER A 47 -7.56 0.08 12.49
N PHE A 48 -8.14 -0.30 11.36
CA PHE A 48 -8.17 -1.69 10.88
C PHE A 48 -7.88 -1.86 9.38
N THR A 49 -7.64 -0.78 8.62
CA THR A 49 -7.54 -0.88 7.15
C THR A 49 -6.58 0.17 6.61
N ILE A 50 -5.64 -0.26 5.78
CA ILE A 50 -4.76 0.60 5.00
C ILE A 50 -5.43 0.88 3.66
N THR A 51 -5.53 2.14 3.29
CA THR A 51 -6.02 2.59 1.99
C THR A 51 -4.85 3.18 1.21
N VAL A 52 -4.64 2.66 0.01
CA VAL A 52 -3.62 3.10 -0.93
C VAL A 52 -4.35 3.74 -2.10
N GLU A 53 -4.28 5.07 -2.19
CA GLU A 53 -4.83 5.85 -3.29
C GLU A 53 -3.75 6.08 -4.34
N VAL A 54 -3.95 5.52 -5.52
CA VAL A 54 -3.00 5.63 -6.63
C VAL A 54 -3.72 6.03 -7.91
N PRO A 55 -3.04 6.66 -8.87
CA PRO A 55 -3.63 6.92 -10.18
C PRO A 55 -4.08 5.60 -10.84
N THR A 56 -5.26 5.57 -11.46
CA THR A 56 -5.81 4.32 -12.07
C THR A 56 -4.87 3.72 -13.12
N HIS A 57 -4.07 4.54 -13.79
CA HIS A 57 -3.06 4.08 -14.74
C HIS A 57 -1.87 3.36 -14.08
N GLN A 58 -1.57 3.63 -12.80
CA GLN A 58 -0.53 3.00 -11.99
C GLN A 58 -1.08 1.88 -11.09
N LEU A 59 -2.38 1.57 -11.19
CA LEU A 59 -3.03 0.57 -10.37
C LEU A 59 -2.36 -0.80 -10.52
N MET A 60 -1.95 -1.13 -11.74
CA MET A 60 -1.36 -2.44 -12.07
C MET A 60 0.03 -2.58 -11.45
N ASP A 61 0.87 -1.54 -11.58
CA ASP A 61 2.20 -1.47 -10.96
C ASP A 61 2.12 -1.49 -9.44
N THR A 62 1.20 -0.71 -8.86
CA THR A 62 0.90 -0.70 -7.42
C THR A 62 0.50 -2.08 -6.92
N ALA A 63 -0.45 -2.74 -7.61
CA ALA A 63 -0.89 -4.08 -7.24
C ALA A 63 0.24 -5.10 -7.33
N ASN A 64 1.12 -4.98 -8.33
CA ASN A 64 2.29 -5.86 -8.45
C ASN A 64 3.29 -5.64 -7.31
N CYS A 65 3.54 -4.39 -6.90
CA CYS A 65 4.36 -4.07 -5.72
C CYS A 65 3.76 -4.67 -4.44
N LEU A 66 2.46 -4.42 -4.20
CA LEU A 66 1.75 -4.95 -3.03
C LEU A 66 1.78 -6.49 -2.99
N LYS A 67 1.65 -7.14 -4.15
CA LYS A 67 1.78 -8.59 -4.29
C LYS A 67 3.21 -9.07 -4.00
N GLY A 68 4.23 -8.34 -4.47
CA GLY A 68 5.63 -8.62 -4.16
C GLY A 68 5.95 -8.53 -2.66
N LEU A 69 5.28 -7.62 -1.96
CA LEU A 69 5.34 -7.48 -0.50
C LEU A 69 4.49 -8.52 0.27
N GLY A 70 3.70 -9.33 -0.42
CA GLY A 70 2.80 -10.32 0.20
C GLY A 70 1.56 -9.70 0.87
N LEU A 71 1.18 -8.48 0.47
CA LEU A 71 0.02 -7.76 1.01
C LEU A 71 -1.31 -8.19 0.37
N ILE A 72 -1.26 -8.75 -0.85
CA ILE A 72 -2.39 -9.28 -1.63
C ILE A 72 -2.04 -10.54 -2.41
#